data_AF-A0A359MWC6-F1
#
_entry.id   AF-A0A359MWC6-F1
#
_cell.length_a   1.000
_cell.length_b   1.000
_cell.length_c   1.000
_cell.angle_alpha   90.00
_cell.angle_beta   90.00
_cell.angle_gamma   90.00
#
_symmetry.space_group_name_H-M   'P 1'
#
loop_
_entity.id
_entity.type
_entity.pdbx_description
1 polymer ?
#
loop_
_entity_poly.entity_id
_entity_poly.type
_entity_poly.pdbx_seq_one_letter_code
_entity_poly.pdbx_strand_id
1 'polypeptide(L)'
;MLQHPGGKKIKAHRHRNLRYKVNTTQEFLYIASGELEATIYRNDWTVVKKVILKPGDFILSVTGGHGFRVLKRCRVIEIKQGPYPGDTKAKIFKLGE
;
A
#
# COMPACT_ATOMS: atom_id res chain seq x y z
N MET A 1 2.80 -4.66 -12.72
CA MET A 1 1.64 -4.59 -13.63
C MET A 1 1.72 -5.74 -14.61
N LEU A 2 0.64 -6.49 -14.80
CA LEU A 2 0.57 -7.51 -15.86
C LEU A 2 -0.11 -6.87 -17.06
N GLN A 3 0.51 -6.98 -18.22
CA GLN A 3 -0.09 -6.59 -19.49
C GLN A 3 -0.33 -7.84 -20.32
N HIS A 4 -1.51 -7.92 -20.94
CA HIS A 4 -1.89 -9.03 -21.78
C HIS A 4 -2.41 -8.51 -23.12
N PRO A 5 -2.09 -9.17 -24.24
CA PRO A 5 -2.68 -8.82 -25.53
C PRO A 5 -4.17 -9.18 -25.55
N GLY A 6 -4.92 -8.49 -26.41
CA GLY A 6 -6.32 -8.82 -26.70
C GLY A 6 -6.46 -10.28 -27.15
N GLY A 7 -7.53 -10.95 -26.69
CA GLY A 7 -7.81 -12.35 -27.05
C GLY A 7 -7.07 -13.40 -26.19
N LYS A 8 -6.11 -13.03 -25.35
CA LYS A 8 -5.49 -13.97 -24.40
C LYS A 8 -6.54 -14.51 -23.42
N LYS A 9 -6.73 -15.83 -23.41
CA LYS A 9 -7.57 -16.51 -22.42
C LYS A 9 -6.73 -16.90 -21.20
N ILE A 10 -7.09 -16.38 -20.03
CA ILE A 10 -6.56 -16.84 -18.74
C ILE A 10 -7.45 -18.02 -18.30
N LYS A 11 -6.85 -19.17 -17.99
CA LYS A 11 -7.60 -20.34 -17.51
C LYS A 11 -8.34 -19.99 -16.21
N ALA A 12 -9.62 -20.32 -16.14
CA ALA A 12 -10.39 -20.18 -14.89
C ALA A 12 -9.77 -21.05 -13.80
N HIS A 13 -9.51 -20.47 -12.63
CA HIS A 13 -8.92 -21.17 -11.49
C HIS A 13 -9.37 -20.54 -10.17
N ARG A 14 -9.23 -21.31 -9.09
CA ARG A 14 -9.33 -20.84 -7.71
C ARG A 14 -7.99 -21.03 -7.03
N HIS A 15 -7.67 -20.17 -6.08
CA HIS A 15 -6.45 -20.33 -5.29
C HIS A 15 -6.63 -21.42 -4.22
N ARG A 16 -5.55 -22.16 -3.96
CA ARG A 16 -5.49 -23.10 -2.83
C ARG A 16 -5.49 -22.29 -1.52
N ASN A 17 -6.05 -22.86 -0.46
CA ASN A 17 -5.95 -22.29 0.87
C ASN A 17 -4.56 -22.62 1.45
N LEU A 18 -3.65 -21.65 1.41
CA LEU A 18 -2.24 -21.83 1.79
C LEU A 18 -1.93 -20.96 3.01
N ARG A 19 -1.13 -21.49 3.95
CA ARG A 19 -0.61 -20.73 5.09
C ARG A 19 0.83 -20.31 4.79
N TYR A 20 1.10 -19.01 4.90
CA TYR A 20 2.43 -18.44 4.69
C TYR A 20 2.89 -17.70 5.95
N LYS A 21 4.21 -17.72 6.19
CA LYS A 21 4.83 -16.81 7.15
C LYS A 21 5.11 -15.49 6.46
N VAL A 22 4.53 -14.40 6.98
CA VAL A 22 4.72 -13.04 6.48
C VAL A 22 5.57 -12.29 7.50
N ASN A 23 6.75 -11.82 7.07
CA ASN A 23 7.71 -11.16 7.96
C ASN A 23 7.51 -9.63 8.02
N THR A 24 6.79 -9.06 7.05
CA THR A 24 6.45 -7.64 6.99
C THR A 24 5.13 -7.46 6.25
N THR A 25 4.38 -6.41 6.56
CA THR A 25 3.13 -6.10 5.87
C THR A 25 3.40 -5.20 4.67
N GLN A 26 3.00 -5.64 3.49
CA GLN A 26 2.90 -4.78 2.32
C GLN A 26 1.49 -4.21 2.22
N GLU A 27 1.36 -3.03 1.65
CA GLU A 27 0.06 -2.40 1.45
C GLU A 27 -0.05 -1.66 0.13
N PHE A 28 -1.25 -1.68 -0.43
CA PHE A 28 -1.63 -0.98 -1.64
C PHE A 28 -2.75 0.00 -1.32
N LEU A 29 -2.58 1.25 -1.76
CA LEU A 29 -3.60 2.28 -1.66
C LEU A 29 -3.92 2.80 -3.06
N TYR A 30 -5.21 2.87 -3.39
CA TYR A 30 -5.73 3.56 -4.57
C TYR A 30 -6.56 4.76 -4.15
N ILE A 31 -6.28 5.92 -4.73
CA ILE A 31 -6.97 7.16 -4.41
C ILE A 31 -8.20 7.30 -5.30
N ALA A 32 -9.39 7.08 -4.72
CA ALA A 32 -10.65 7.19 -5.45
C ALA A 32 -11.12 8.65 -5.56
N SER A 33 -10.88 9.47 -4.53
CA SER A 33 -11.18 10.90 -4.53
C SER A 33 -10.31 11.65 -3.51
N GLY A 34 -10.19 12.97 -3.65
CA GLY A 34 -9.46 13.84 -2.72
C GLY A 34 -7.98 13.99 -3.07
N GLU A 35 -7.17 14.34 -2.06
CA GLU A 35 -5.75 14.64 -2.26
C GLU A 35 -4.96 14.32 -0.98
N LEU A 36 -3.88 13.55 -1.13
CA LEU A 36 -2.98 13.15 -0.04
C LEU A 36 -1.55 13.56 -0.35
N GLU A 37 -0.79 13.98 0.65
CA GLU A 37 0.67 13.96 0.56
C GLU A 37 1.18 12.67 1.22
N ALA A 38 1.87 11.84 0.46
CA ALA A 38 2.61 10.69 0.96
C ALA A 38 4.07 11.07 1.21
N THR A 39 4.57 10.85 2.42
CA THR A 39 6.00 10.88 2.74
C THR A 39 6.51 9.44 2.77
N ILE A 40 7.56 9.17 2.01
CA ILE A 40 8.17 7.84 1.88
C ILE A 40 9.50 7.84 2.64
N TYR A 41 9.70 6.82 3.47
CA TYR A 41 10.87 6.68 4.33
C TYR A 41 11.64 5.40 4.02
N ARG A 42 12.96 5.44 4.24
CA ARG A 42 13.76 4.23 4.47
C ARG A 42 13.42 3.61 5.84
N ASN A 43 13.93 2.41 6.11
CA ASN A 43 13.71 1.72 7.40
C ASN A 43 14.30 2.48 8.61
N ASP A 44 15.26 3.38 8.40
CA ASP A 44 15.86 4.24 9.42
C ASP A 44 15.13 5.59 9.58
N TRP A 45 13.92 5.71 9.03
CA TRP A 45 13.11 6.93 8.99
C TRP A 45 13.73 8.11 8.20
N THR A 46 14.76 7.87 7.40
CA THR A 46 15.25 8.88 6.44
C THR A 46 14.21 9.11 5.35
N VAL A 47 13.82 10.36 5.11
CA VAL A 47 12.89 10.72 4.03
C VAL A 47 13.54 10.46 2.67
N VAL A 48 12.86 9.66 1.85
CA VAL A 48 13.23 9.42 0.44
C VAL A 48 12.56 10.45 -0.46
N LYS A 49 11.25 10.64 -0.29
CA LYS A 49 10.45 11.52 -1.15
C LYS A 49 9.14 11.91 -0.48
N LYS A 50 8.65 13.11 -0.80
CA LYS A 50 7.25 13.50 -0.61
C LYS A 50 6.56 13.61 -1.96
N VAL A 51 5.33 13.10 -2.06
CA VAL A 51 4.57 13.10 -3.32
C VAL A 51 3.09 13.36 -3.03
N ILE A 52 2.46 14.18 -3.86
CA ILE A 52 1.01 14.40 -3.81
C ILE A 52 0.33 13.34 -4.67
N LEU A 53 -0.59 12.58 -4.06
CA LEU A 53 -1.43 11.59 -4.72
C LEU A 53 -2.84 12.17 -4.91
N LYS A 54 -3.34 12.05 -6.13
CA LYS A 54 -4.63 12.57 -6.61
C LYS A 54 -5.53 11.43 -7.10
N PRO A 55 -6.81 11.67 -7.44
CA PRO A 55 -7.70 10.61 -7.89
C PRO A 55 -7.15 9.88 -9.12
N GLY A 56 -7.15 8.55 -9.08
CA GLY A 56 -6.56 7.70 -10.12
C GLY A 56 -5.13 7.23 -9.80
N ASP A 57 -4.43 7.92 -8.91
CA ASP A 57 -3.10 7.49 -8.46
C ASP A 57 -3.20 6.29 -7.51
N PHE A 58 -2.12 5.51 -7.45
CA PHE A 58 -1.94 4.45 -6.48
C PHE A 58 -0.50 4.39 -5.97
N ILE A 59 -0.34 3.80 -4.79
CA ILE A 59 0.96 3.49 -4.19
C ILE A 59 0.97 2.06 -3.68
N LEU A 60 2.08 1.36 -3.91
CA LEU A 60 2.38 0.05 -3.33
C LEU A 60 3.59 0.18 -2.40
N SER A 61 3.37 0.01 -1.11
CA SER A 61 4.40 0.06 -0.08
C SER A 61 4.92 -1.36 0.17
N VAL A 62 6.11 -1.67 -0.36
CA VAL A 62 6.74 -3.00 -0.29
C VAL A 62 7.68 -3.14 0.91
N THR A 63 8.38 -2.06 1.26
CA THR A 63 9.36 -1.97 2.35
C THR A 63 9.53 -0.50 2.74
N GLY A 64 10.27 -0.23 3.82
CA GLY A 64 10.40 1.12 4.37
C GLY A 64 9.19 1.53 5.21
N GLY A 65 9.09 2.83 5.42
CA GLY A 65 7.94 3.45 6.06
C GLY A 65 7.21 4.40 5.11
N HIS A 66 5.98 4.73 5.43
CA HIS A 66 5.26 5.82 4.79
C HIS A 66 4.41 6.56 5.82
N GLY A 67 4.10 7.81 5.54
CA GLY A 67 3.16 8.63 6.29
C GLY A 67 2.27 9.38 5.31
N PHE A 68 1.02 9.64 5.69
CA PHE A 68 0.07 10.33 4.84
C PHE A 68 -0.49 11.56 5.56
N ARG A 69 -0.53 12.68 4.85
CA ARG A 69 -1.21 13.90 5.26
C ARG A 69 -2.36 14.17 4.31
N VAL A 70 -3.58 14.17 4.84
CA VAL A 70 -4.78 14.46 4.05
C VAL A 70 -4.83 15.95 3.74
N LEU A 71 -4.67 16.32 2.47
CA LEU A 71 -4.73 17.72 2.02
C LEU A 71 -6.16 18.14 1.69
N LYS A 72 -6.95 17.21 1.16
CA LYS A 72 -8.38 17.37 0.88
C LYS A 72 -9.11 16.10 1.26
N ARG A 73 -10.36 16.23 1.72
CA ARG A 73 -11.23 15.08 2.09
C ARG A 73 -11.14 13.99 1.02
N CYS A 74 -10.66 12.82 1.42
CA CYS A 74 -10.31 11.76 0.49
C CYS A 74 -11.14 10.49 0.72
N ARG A 75 -11.22 9.68 -0.33
CA ARG A 75 -11.68 8.28 -0.27
C ARG A 75 -10.58 7.43 -0.87
N VAL A 76 -10.14 6.43 -0.11
CA VAL A 76 -9.01 5.57 -0.45
C VAL A 76 -9.47 4.12 -0.32
N ILE A 77 -9.11 3.30 -1.30
CA ILE A 77 -9.22 1.85 -1.18
C ILE A 77 -7.85 1.36 -0.72
N GLU A 78 -7.82 0.77 0.47
CA GLU A 78 -6.60 0.20 1.05
C GLU A 78 -6.70 -1.32 1.09
N ILE A 79 -5.62 -1.99 0.69
CA ILE A 79 -5.48 -3.44 0.74
C ILE A 79 -4.15 -3.75 1.41
N LYS A 80 -4.18 -4.57 2.47
CA LYS A 80 -2.98 -5.03 3.17
C LYS A 80 -2.72 -6.51 2.91
N GLN A 81 -1.46 -6.88 2.82
CA GLN A 81 -1.04 -8.28 2.72
C GLN A 81 -1.50 -9.05 3.97
N GLY A 82 -2.22 -10.14 3.74
CA GLY A 82 -2.64 -11.05 4.79
C GLY A 82 -1.57 -12.12 5.12
N PRO A 83 -1.60 -12.71 6.32
CA PRO A 83 -2.49 -12.37 7.44
C PRO A 83 -2.11 -11.03 8.08
N TYR A 84 -3.10 -10.15 8.29
CA TYR A 84 -2.88 -8.83 8.90
C TYR A 84 -3.21 -8.87 10.40
N PRO A 85 -2.24 -8.70 11.30
CA PRO A 85 -2.46 -8.86 12.74
C PRO A 85 -3.03 -7.61 13.43
N GLY A 86 -3.42 -6.58 12.67
CA GLY A 86 -3.87 -5.29 13.18
C GLY A 86 -2.72 -4.30 13.42
N ASP A 87 -3.05 -3.01 13.46
CA ASP A 87 -2.09 -1.89 13.53
C ASP A 87 -1.06 -2.05 14.66
N THR A 88 -1.49 -2.37 15.88
CA THR A 88 -0.63 -2.50 17.06
C THR A 88 0.50 -3.52 16.88
N LYS A 89 0.27 -4.57 16.08
CA LYS A 89 1.27 -5.62 15.83
C LYS A 89 1.99 -5.45 14.50
N ALA A 90 1.38 -4.75 13.54
CA ALA A 90 1.90 -4.61 12.18
C ALA A 90 2.69 -3.31 11.96
N LYS A 91 2.54 -2.29 12.81
CA LYS A 91 3.12 -0.96 12.61
C LYS A 91 4.15 -0.62 13.67
N ILE A 92 5.23 0.03 13.23
CA ILE A 92 6.18 0.75 14.07
C ILE A 92 6.01 2.22 13.71
N PHE A 93 5.71 3.06 14.69
CA PHE A 93 5.54 4.50 14.48
C PHE A 93 6.86 5.23 14.73
N LYS A 94 7.11 6.27 13.94
CA LYS A 94 8.24 7.17 14.16
C LYS A 94 8.01 7.95 15.45
N LEU A 95 9.01 8.00 16.33
CA LEU A 95 8.91 8.72 17.60
C LEU A 95 8.83 10.24 17.36
N GLY A 96 7.95 10.91 18.10
CA GLY A 96 7.80 12.37 18.05
C GLY A 96 6.86 12.91 16.97
N GLU A 97 6.10 12.03 16.31
CA GLU A 97 4.96 12.36 15.44
C GLU A 97 3.66 11.75 15.97
#